data_AF-A0A1V9K0N5-F1
#
_entry.id   AF-A0A1V9K0N5-F1
#
_cell.length_a   1.000
_cell.length_b   1.000
_cell.length_c   1.000
_cell.angle_alpha   90.00
_cell.angle_beta   90.00
_cell.angle_gamma   90.00
#
_symmetry.space_group_name_H-M   'P 1'
#
loop_
_entity.id
_entity.type
_entity.pdbx_description
1 polymer ?
#
loop_
_entity_poly.entity_id
_entity_poly.type
_entity_poly.pdbx_seq_one_letter_code
_entity_poly.pdbx_strand_id
1 'polypeptide(L)'
;MTILSVAAATGGPLIGAIGFAMSYSTLAKKALSWGFSPDLAPWFPVGVDASIIVFLALDLYLIRKDTPWPLLRAAAHVMTFATIWFNASSQGHISDDPVRAASHGVMPLLFVIGVEAARRLFIKKTQIEAGTATDRIPLHRWILSPIGTPRFYRRMRLHNVTSYPEMIRRQQELTAYKQWLSRKYKGDLAKASDDELLPMKMAAYGYTVDEALAMPEQQEAKAQQRAEEAEGRRRDADTRREVADKRAEADRLQADGELEAVRAQVEGTTAQARAHARAQASAAERAAEQEEQALETALMAEARARQEQAEHQAAQERERAAEADLRAAELERQAAEKRKQAAEADRAAAAEAQAVETQAAAEARKAAAEANRRAAETERAAAETQRVTAETQRLTAEEAERQANADAGVQAARRREAEAELAAAETRLAAAEIERRAVEIEDAAKLSPRQRAVRKVARMILAVDGQTDRLPLAEIQRELAVTSPGTASEYRQEAAELLAGGYRP
;
A
#
# COMPACT_ATOMS: atom_id res chain seq x y z
N MET A 1 -6.92 1.93 9.58
CA MET A 1 -6.15 2.04 8.31
C MET A 1 -6.62 3.21 7.44
N THR A 2 -7.92 3.49 7.33
CA THR A 2 -8.48 4.54 6.46
C THR A 2 -8.09 5.97 6.83
N ILE A 3 -8.11 6.35 8.11
CA ILE A 3 -7.78 7.73 8.54
C ILE A 3 -6.33 8.11 8.19
N LEU A 4 -5.38 7.22 8.44
CA LEU A 4 -3.96 7.46 8.14
C LEU A 4 -3.70 7.54 6.63
N SER A 5 -4.38 6.68 5.84
CA SER A 5 -4.31 6.72 4.38
C SER A 5 -4.92 8.00 3.81
N VAL A 6 -6.04 8.46 4.37
CA VAL A 6 -6.69 9.72 3.96
C VAL A 6 -5.79 10.89 4.32
N ALA A 7 -5.27 10.96 5.55
CA ALA A 7 -4.35 12.02 5.98
C ALA A 7 -3.07 12.07 5.13
N ALA A 8 -2.50 10.92 4.75
CA ALA A 8 -1.36 10.87 3.84
C ALA A 8 -1.72 11.29 2.40
N ALA A 9 -2.88 10.86 1.91
CA ALA A 9 -3.35 11.16 0.56
C ALA A 9 -3.74 12.64 0.37
N THR A 10 -4.20 13.32 1.42
CA THR A 10 -4.55 14.75 1.37
C THR A 10 -3.42 15.65 1.87
N GLY A 11 -2.79 15.29 2.98
CA GLY A 11 -1.70 16.05 3.60
C GLY A 11 -0.42 16.03 2.77
N GLY A 12 -0.09 14.91 2.13
CA GLY A 12 1.10 14.79 1.27
C GLY A 12 1.11 15.78 0.11
N PRO A 13 0.07 15.80 -0.75
CA PRO A 13 -0.06 16.79 -1.82
C PRO A 13 -0.11 18.23 -1.33
N LEU A 14 -0.80 18.49 -0.20
CA LEU A 14 -0.89 19.84 0.37
C LEU A 14 0.48 20.37 0.84
N ILE A 15 1.23 19.56 1.61
CA ILE A 15 2.59 19.90 2.04
C ILE A 15 3.51 20.06 0.84
N GLY A 16 3.39 19.19 -0.17
CA GLY A 16 4.12 19.30 -1.43
C GLY A 16 3.85 20.61 -2.16
N ALA A 17 2.57 21.02 -2.27
CA ALA A 17 2.18 22.27 -2.91
C ALA A 17 2.69 23.50 -2.17
N ILE A 18 2.63 23.49 -0.82
CA ILE A 18 3.15 24.58 0.01
C ILE A 18 4.67 24.67 -0.10
N GLY A 19 5.38 23.54 -0.02
CA GLY A 19 6.83 23.47 -0.20
C GLY A 19 7.26 23.94 -1.59
N PHE A 20 6.52 23.56 -2.63
CA PHE A 20 6.72 24.02 -4.01
C PHE A 20 6.56 25.53 -4.12
N ALA A 21 5.47 26.10 -3.58
CA ALA A 21 5.21 27.54 -3.63
C ALA A 21 6.31 28.36 -2.93
N MET A 22 6.79 27.90 -1.76
CA MET A 22 7.88 28.56 -1.05
C MET A 22 9.23 28.44 -1.78
N SER A 23 9.52 27.27 -2.38
CA SER A 23 10.74 27.02 -3.17
C SER A 23 10.76 27.82 -4.47
N TYR A 24 9.60 28.00 -5.12
CA TYR A 24 9.47 28.62 -6.43
C TYR A 24 10.11 30.02 -6.50
N SER A 25 9.70 30.92 -5.59
CA SER A 25 10.22 32.30 -5.58
C SER A 25 11.72 32.36 -5.27
N THR A 26 12.21 31.40 -4.50
CA THR A 26 13.61 31.28 -4.09
C THR A 26 14.49 30.87 -5.26
N LEU A 27 14.08 29.82 -5.99
CA LEU A 27 14.79 29.35 -7.18
C LEU A 27 14.72 30.34 -8.34
N ALA A 28 13.59 31.03 -8.53
CA ALA A 28 13.45 32.04 -9.57
C ALA A 28 14.43 33.21 -9.33
N LYS A 29 14.54 33.68 -8.07
CA LYS A 29 15.54 34.71 -7.70
C LYS A 29 16.98 34.20 -7.89
N LYS A 30 17.24 32.93 -7.59
CA LYS A 30 18.57 32.34 -7.80
C LYS A 30 18.90 32.23 -9.30
N ALA A 31 17.94 31.85 -10.14
CA ALA A 31 18.11 31.81 -11.58
C ALA A 31 18.46 33.20 -12.15
N LEU A 32 17.82 34.28 -11.67
CA LEU A 32 18.21 35.66 -12.01
C LEU A 32 19.68 35.93 -11.65
N SER A 33 20.13 35.50 -10.47
CA SER A 33 21.53 35.67 -10.05
C SER A 33 22.54 34.89 -10.91
N TRP A 34 22.09 33.84 -11.62
CA TRP A 34 22.90 33.08 -12.57
C TRP A 34 22.85 33.63 -14.00
N GLY A 35 22.15 34.75 -14.23
CA GLY A 35 22.09 35.42 -15.53
C GLY A 35 20.93 34.99 -16.42
N PHE A 36 19.92 34.29 -15.89
CA PHE A 36 18.66 34.09 -16.62
C PHE A 36 17.92 35.42 -16.78
N SER A 37 17.26 35.63 -17.92
CA SER A 37 16.45 36.83 -18.14
C SER A 37 15.24 36.88 -17.18
N PRO A 38 14.70 38.08 -16.90
CA PRO A 38 13.48 38.23 -16.09
C PRO A 38 12.31 37.37 -16.56
N ASP A 39 12.21 37.15 -17.86
CA ASP A 39 11.14 36.35 -18.48
C ASP A 39 11.39 34.84 -18.35
N LEU A 40 12.66 34.39 -18.28
CA LEU A 40 13.04 32.98 -18.22
C LEU A 40 13.28 32.45 -16.80
N ALA A 41 13.70 33.31 -15.87
CA ALA A 41 13.98 32.91 -14.49
C ALA A 41 12.80 32.25 -13.76
N PRO A 42 11.53 32.66 -13.96
CA PRO A 42 10.37 31.95 -13.38
C PRO A 42 10.18 30.52 -13.91
N TRP A 43 10.67 30.22 -15.12
CA TRP A 43 10.55 28.88 -15.73
C TRP A 43 11.59 27.89 -15.24
N PHE A 44 12.71 28.36 -14.68
CA PHE A 44 13.76 27.49 -14.17
C PHE A 44 13.27 26.53 -13.07
N PRO A 45 12.61 26.98 -11.97
CA PRO A 45 12.04 26.07 -10.98
C PRO A 45 11.05 25.07 -11.59
N VAL A 46 10.20 25.54 -12.52
CA VAL A 46 9.20 24.70 -13.20
C VAL A 46 9.88 23.57 -13.97
N GLY A 47 10.92 23.87 -14.76
CA GLY A 47 11.65 22.89 -15.55
C GLY A 47 12.35 21.83 -14.68
N VAL A 48 12.96 22.25 -13.57
CA VAL A 48 13.62 21.35 -12.62
C VAL A 48 12.61 20.39 -11.99
N ASP A 49 11.52 20.92 -11.42
CA ASP A 49 10.55 20.10 -10.68
C ASP A 49 9.67 19.26 -11.61
N ALA A 50 9.31 19.75 -12.79
CA ALA A 50 8.63 18.96 -13.82
C ALA A 50 9.49 17.76 -14.24
N SER A 51 10.80 17.95 -14.39
CA SER A 51 11.72 16.86 -14.72
C SER A 51 11.79 15.80 -13.61
N ILE A 52 11.81 16.23 -12.34
CA ILE A 52 11.77 15.32 -11.18
C ILE A 52 10.48 14.48 -11.21
N ILE A 53 9.32 15.13 -11.41
CA ILE A 53 8.02 14.44 -11.47
C ILE A 53 7.99 13.45 -12.64
N VAL A 54 8.46 13.84 -13.83
CA VAL A 54 8.50 12.97 -15.02
C VAL A 54 9.41 11.76 -14.79
N PHE A 55 10.61 11.95 -14.24
CA PHE A 55 11.52 10.83 -13.96
C PHE A 55 10.96 9.87 -12.92
N LEU A 56 10.32 10.36 -11.87
CA LEU A 56 9.67 9.53 -10.85
C LEU A 56 8.45 8.79 -11.40
N ALA A 57 7.63 9.45 -12.21
CA ALA A 57 6.48 8.84 -12.86
C ALA A 57 6.92 7.73 -13.83
N LEU A 58 7.97 7.98 -14.62
CA LEU A 58 8.53 6.98 -15.52
C LEU A 58 9.17 5.81 -14.76
N ASP A 59 9.88 6.07 -13.65
CA ASP A 59 10.40 5.01 -12.77
C ASP A 59 9.26 4.11 -12.25
N LEU A 60 8.17 4.70 -11.74
CA LEU A 60 6.99 3.94 -11.28
C LEU A 60 6.31 3.16 -12.42
N TYR A 61 6.19 3.76 -13.61
CA TYR A 61 5.64 3.12 -14.79
C TYR A 61 6.47 1.91 -15.21
N LEU A 62 7.79 2.03 -15.25
CA LEU A 62 8.70 0.95 -15.63
C LEU A 62 8.73 -0.18 -14.60
N ILE A 63 8.63 0.14 -13.31
CA ILE A 63 8.47 -0.87 -12.24
C ILE A 63 7.17 -1.65 -12.43
N ARG A 64 6.08 -0.97 -12.80
CA ARG A 64 4.80 -1.63 -13.11
C ARG A 64 4.89 -2.56 -14.32
N LYS A 65 5.88 -2.37 -15.19
CA LYS A 65 6.15 -3.20 -16.37
C LYS A 65 7.31 -4.18 -16.15
N ASP A 66 7.67 -4.46 -14.90
CA ASP A 66 8.76 -5.36 -14.52
C ASP A 66 10.12 -5.05 -15.20
N THR A 67 10.32 -3.81 -15.63
CA THR A 67 11.54 -3.35 -16.33
C THR A 67 12.15 -2.16 -15.59
N PRO A 68 12.53 -2.29 -14.31
CA PRO A 68 13.02 -1.17 -13.52
C PRO A 68 14.31 -0.60 -14.12
N TRP A 69 14.37 0.73 -14.29
CA TRP A 69 15.56 1.43 -14.77
C TRP A 69 16.13 2.36 -13.70
N PRO A 70 17.09 1.91 -12.88
CA PRO A 70 17.59 2.66 -11.73
C PRO A 70 18.19 4.03 -12.07
N LEU A 71 18.56 4.27 -13.33
CA LEU A 71 19.15 5.52 -13.77
C LEU A 71 18.14 6.68 -13.71
N LEU A 72 16.87 6.46 -14.04
CA LEU A 72 15.81 7.47 -13.89
C LEU A 72 15.71 7.94 -12.45
N ARG A 73 15.78 6.99 -11.52
CA ARG A 73 15.78 7.25 -10.09
C ARG A 73 17.04 7.99 -9.65
N ALA A 74 18.22 7.60 -10.13
CA ALA A 74 19.45 8.31 -9.82
C ALA A 74 19.39 9.77 -10.30
N ALA A 75 18.90 9.99 -11.53
CA ALA A 75 18.69 11.33 -12.09
C ALA A 75 17.71 12.16 -11.25
N ALA A 76 16.56 11.58 -10.85
CA ALA A 76 15.59 12.26 -10.00
C ALA A 76 16.18 12.65 -8.62
N HIS A 77 17.00 11.79 -8.01
CA HIS A 77 17.68 12.10 -6.73
C HIS A 77 18.74 13.18 -6.89
N VAL A 78 19.53 13.15 -7.96
CA VAL A 78 20.54 14.18 -8.24
C VAL A 78 19.86 15.54 -8.45
N MET A 79 18.80 15.59 -9.25
CA MET A 79 18.03 16.82 -9.49
C MET A 79 17.40 17.36 -8.21
N THR A 80 16.79 16.48 -7.43
CA THR A 80 16.25 16.79 -6.10
C THR A 80 17.33 17.35 -5.16
N PHE A 81 18.50 16.71 -5.11
CA PHE A 81 19.61 17.15 -4.28
C PHE A 81 20.05 18.55 -4.70
N ALA A 82 20.13 18.82 -6.00
CA ALA A 82 20.39 20.16 -6.52
C ALA A 82 19.31 21.16 -6.07
N THR A 83 18.01 20.81 -6.13
CA THR A 83 16.92 21.67 -5.62
C THR A 83 17.07 22.00 -4.14
N ILE A 84 17.41 21.02 -3.30
CA ILE A 84 17.67 21.23 -1.87
C ILE A 84 18.85 22.19 -1.70
N TRP A 85 19.95 21.95 -2.42
CA TRP A 85 21.15 22.79 -2.38
C TRP A 85 20.88 24.23 -2.81
N PHE A 86 20.12 24.43 -3.88
CA PHE A 86 19.78 25.77 -4.38
C PHE A 86 18.89 26.55 -3.41
N ASN A 87 17.92 25.89 -2.78
CA ASN A 87 17.13 26.49 -1.72
C ASN A 87 17.99 26.86 -0.51
N ALA A 88 18.84 25.94 -0.05
CA ALA A 88 19.70 26.16 1.11
C ALA A 88 20.76 27.26 0.89
N SER A 89 21.26 27.40 -0.34
CA SER A 89 22.26 28.41 -0.74
C SER A 89 21.66 29.71 -1.30
N SER A 90 20.35 29.89 -1.16
CA SER A 90 19.63 31.03 -1.77
C SER A 90 19.95 32.38 -1.13
N GLN A 91 20.41 32.40 0.11
CA GLN A 91 20.66 33.61 0.91
C GLN A 91 22.12 33.78 1.36
N GLY A 92 23.06 33.01 0.81
CA GLY A 92 24.48 33.06 1.19
C GLY A 92 25.18 31.69 1.13
N HIS A 93 26.40 31.59 1.66
CA HIS A 93 27.02 30.29 1.87
C HIS A 93 26.33 29.57 3.02
N ILE A 94 26.17 28.25 2.89
CA ILE A 94 25.49 27.40 3.90
C ILE A 94 26.19 27.47 5.27
N SER A 95 27.50 27.75 5.28
CA SER A 95 28.30 27.92 6.50
C SER A 95 27.98 29.19 7.29
N ASP A 96 27.48 30.23 6.63
CA ASP A 96 27.40 31.57 7.21
C ASP A 96 26.19 31.69 8.14
N ASP A 97 25.09 31.01 7.79
CA ASP A 97 23.88 30.88 8.62
C ASP A 97 23.23 29.51 8.40
N PRO A 98 23.65 28.47 9.15
CA PRO A 98 23.16 27.11 8.98
C PRO A 98 21.66 26.96 9.25
N VAL A 99 21.10 27.76 10.15
CA VAL A 99 19.67 27.69 10.53
C VAL A 99 18.82 28.24 9.38
N ARG A 100 19.24 29.35 8.78
CA ARG A 100 18.56 29.93 7.62
C ARG A 100 18.72 29.08 6.37
N ALA A 101 19.89 28.49 6.14
CA ALA A 101 20.07 27.53 5.05
C ALA A 101 19.16 26.29 5.24
N ALA A 102 19.06 25.78 6.47
CA ALA A 102 18.18 24.66 6.80
C ALA A 102 16.70 25.00 6.59
N SER A 103 16.24 26.20 7.00
CA SER A 103 14.83 26.57 6.87
C SER A 103 14.34 26.58 5.41
N HIS A 104 15.21 26.94 4.47
CA HIS A 104 14.91 26.88 3.03
C HIS A 104 15.11 25.47 2.44
N GLY A 105 16.07 24.68 2.94
CA GLY A 105 16.36 23.33 2.41
C GLY A 105 15.48 22.19 2.95
N VAL A 106 14.87 22.36 4.14
CA VAL A 106 14.09 21.30 4.80
C VAL A 106 12.79 20.97 4.05
N MET A 107 12.12 21.96 3.47
CA MET A 107 10.84 21.74 2.80
C MET A 107 10.96 20.80 1.58
N PRO A 108 11.90 21.02 0.64
CA PRO A 108 12.16 20.06 -0.43
C PRO A 108 12.63 18.69 0.09
N LEU A 109 13.43 18.65 1.17
CA LEU A 109 13.85 17.37 1.78
C LEU A 109 12.67 16.54 2.28
N LEU A 110 11.70 17.17 2.97
CA LEU A 110 10.49 16.49 3.45
C LEU A 110 9.63 15.96 2.29
N PHE A 111 9.53 16.70 1.20
CA PHE A 111 8.84 16.25 -0.01
C PHE A 111 9.44 14.92 -0.54
N VAL A 112 10.78 14.83 -0.59
CA VAL A 112 11.49 13.64 -1.07
C VAL A 112 11.25 12.43 -0.18
N ILE A 113 11.28 12.64 1.13
CA ILE A 113 10.97 11.59 2.10
C ILE A 113 9.54 11.10 1.91
N GLY A 114 8.59 12.01 1.70
CA GLY A 114 7.19 11.68 1.42
C GLY A 114 7.00 10.87 0.15
N VAL A 115 7.61 11.31 -0.96
CA VAL A 115 7.58 10.60 -2.25
C VAL A 115 8.23 9.22 -2.16
N GLU A 116 9.38 9.10 -1.51
CA GLU A 116 10.10 7.83 -1.32
C GLU A 116 9.29 6.86 -0.45
N ALA A 117 8.59 7.36 0.58
CA ALA A 117 7.67 6.56 1.38
C ALA A 117 6.48 6.06 0.55
N ALA A 118 5.84 6.93 -0.24
CA ALA A 118 4.74 6.56 -1.13
C ALA A 118 5.18 5.51 -2.16
N ARG A 119 6.36 5.68 -2.74
CA ARG A 119 6.97 4.73 -3.67
C ARG A 119 7.20 3.36 -3.03
N ARG A 120 7.77 3.31 -1.81
CA ARG A 120 7.97 2.04 -1.09
C ARG A 120 6.67 1.28 -0.87
N LEU A 121 5.60 1.99 -0.51
CA LEU A 121 4.26 1.40 -0.36
C LEU A 121 3.74 0.87 -1.69
N PHE A 122 3.84 1.66 -2.76
CA PHE A 122 3.41 1.26 -4.10
C PHE A 122 4.14 0.02 -4.61
N ILE A 123 5.48 -0.01 -4.48
CA ILE A 123 6.30 -1.16 -4.90
C ILE A 123 5.92 -2.41 -4.10
N LYS A 124 5.78 -2.30 -2.78
CA LYS A 124 5.40 -3.44 -1.94
C LYS A 124 4.02 -3.95 -2.34
N LYS A 125 3.06 -3.06 -2.63
CA LYS A 125 1.74 -3.42 -3.13
C LYS A 125 1.83 -4.16 -4.47
N THR A 126 2.55 -3.62 -5.45
CA THR A 126 2.72 -4.26 -6.76
C THR A 126 3.39 -5.64 -6.66
N GLN A 127 4.36 -5.79 -5.76
CA GLN A 127 5.01 -7.09 -5.53
C GLN A 127 4.08 -8.10 -4.86
N ILE A 128 3.20 -7.65 -3.96
CA ILE A 128 2.19 -8.53 -3.34
C ILE A 128 1.17 -8.96 -4.39
N GLU A 129 0.67 -8.03 -5.22
CA GLU A 129 -0.27 -8.33 -6.30
C GLU A 129 0.32 -9.27 -7.36
N ALA A 130 1.61 -9.12 -7.69
CA ALA A 130 2.31 -9.98 -8.62
C ALA A 130 2.80 -11.32 -8.00
N GLY A 131 2.62 -11.54 -6.69
CA GLY A 131 3.13 -12.73 -6.00
C GLY A 131 4.66 -12.80 -5.88
N THR A 132 5.37 -11.71 -6.17
CA THR A 132 6.84 -11.62 -6.13
C THR A 132 7.38 -11.01 -4.83
N ALA A 133 6.49 -10.69 -3.88
CA ALA A 133 6.84 -10.12 -2.60
C ALA A 133 7.81 -11.04 -1.83
N THR A 134 9.02 -10.52 -1.60
CA THR A 134 10.05 -11.18 -0.78
C THR A 134 10.21 -10.46 0.55
N ASP A 135 10.27 -11.22 1.64
CA ASP A 135 10.57 -10.71 2.97
C ASP A 135 12.06 -10.45 3.15
N ARG A 136 12.37 -9.41 3.92
CA ARG A 136 13.75 -9.10 4.32
C ARG A 136 14.05 -9.76 5.65
N ILE A 137 15.31 -10.18 5.82
CA ILE A 137 15.79 -10.60 7.13
C ILE A 137 15.86 -9.37 8.04
N PRO A 138 15.30 -9.43 9.27
CA PRO A 138 15.36 -8.32 10.21
C PRO A 138 16.79 -7.84 10.48
N LEU A 139 16.99 -6.52 10.49
CA LEU A 139 18.32 -5.90 10.68
C LEU A 139 19.00 -6.35 11.99
N HIS A 140 18.24 -6.46 13.09
CA HIS A 140 18.78 -6.90 14.37
C HIS A 140 19.45 -8.28 14.30
N ARG A 141 18.98 -9.18 13.42
CA ARG A 141 19.55 -10.53 13.28
C ARG A 141 20.96 -10.49 12.69
N TRP A 142 21.24 -9.54 11.80
CA TRP A 142 22.58 -9.34 11.25
C TRP A 142 23.58 -8.95 12.35
N ILE A 143 23.13 -8.20 13.35
CA ILE A 143 23.94 -7.79 14.50
C ILE A 143 24.08 -8.94 15.50
N LEU A 144 22.97 -9.61 15.84
CA LEU A 144 22.92 -10.65 16.86
C LEU A 144 23.46 -12.01 16.40
N SER A 145 23.49 -12.27 15.09
CA SER A 145 23.99 -13.51 14.50
C SER A 145 24.77 -13.19 13.22
N PRO A 146 25.95 -12.57 13.34
CA PRO A 146 26.72 -12.09 12.18
C PRO A 146 27.22 -13.23 11.29
N ILE A 147 27.38 -14.44 11.84
CA ILE A 147 27.82 -15.62 11.09
C ILE A 147 26.63 -16.48 10.60
N GLY A 148 25.59 -16.60 11.42
CA GLY A 148 24.41 -17.42 11.10
C GLY A 148 23.52 -16.77 10.06
N THR A 149 23.41 -15.44 10.09
CA THR A 149 22.53 -14.69 9.19
C THR A 149 22.94 -14.76 7.72
N PRO A 150 24.22 -14.59 7.33
CA PRO A 150 24.64 -14.78 5.94
C PRO A 150 24.36 -16.18 5.40
N ARG A 151 24.57 -17.23 6.21
CA ARG A 151 24.24 -18.62 5.83
C ARG A 151 22.74 -18.81 5.63
N PHE A 152 21.94 -18.27 6.55
CA PHE A 152 20.48 -18.28 6.47
C PHE A 152 19.97 -17.54 5.23
N TYR A 153 20.52 -16.35 4.95
CA TYR A 153 20.21 -15.55 3.77
C TYR A 153 20.54 -16.29 2.48
N ARG A 154 21.75 -16.86 2.39
CA ARG A 154 22.16 -17.64 1.21
C ARG A 154 21.20 -18.80 0.95
N ARG A 155 20.82 -19.55 1.98
CA ARG A 155 19.88 -20.67 1.86
C ARG A 155 18.50 -20.19 1.39
N MET A 156 17.98 -19.14 2.02
CA MET A 156 16.71 -18.52 1.64
C MET A 156 16.69 -18.10 0.15
N ARG A 157 17.78 -17.49 -0.34
CA ARG A 157 17.88 -17.02 -1.74
C ARG A 157 18.12 -18.15 -2.74
N LEU A 158 18.97 -19.13 -2.42
CA LEU A 158 19.27 -20.23 -3.35
C LEU A 158 18.09 -21.18 -3.57
N HIS A 159 17.23 -21.33 -2.56
CA HIS A 159 16.04 -22.18 -2.66
C HIS A 159 14.76 -21.37 -2.91
N ASN A 160 14.91 -20.10 -3.32
CA ASN A 160 13.81 -19.21 -3.69
C ASN A 160 12.69 -19.11 -2.64
N VAL A 161 13.03 -19.22 -1.35
CA VAL A 161 12.09 -19.08 -0.24
C VAL A 161 11.86 -17.59 -0.03
N THR A 162 10.69 -17.09 -0.42
CA THR A 162 10.38 -15.66 -0.39
C THR A 162 9.97 -15.16 1.00
N SER A 163 9.52 -16.04 1.89
CA SER A 163 9.02 -15.70 3.22
C SER A 163 10.05 -15.93 4.32
N TYR A 164 10.26 -14.92 5.17
CA TYR A 164 11.18 -15.03 6.30
C TYR A 164 10.64 -15.95 7.41
N PRO A 165 9.36 -15.84 7.84
CA PRO A 165 8.75 -16.78 8.77
C PRO A 165 8.81 -18.23 8.29
N GLU A 166 8.58 -18.48 7.00
CA GLU A 166 8.67 -19.82 6.42
C GLU A 166 10.08 -20.40 6.54
N MET A 167 11.12 -19.62 6.21
CA MET A 167 12.50 -20.07 6.34
C MET A 167 12.89 -20.33 7.81
N ILE A 168 12.37 -19.54 8.75
CA ILE A 168 12.52 -19.80 10.19
C ILE A 168 11.88 -21.14 10.56
N ARG A 169 10.64 -21.37 10.12
CA ARG A 169 9.89 -22.60 10.40
C ARG A 169 10.63 -23.83 9.87
N ARG A 170 11.10 -23.81 8.62
CA ARG A 170 11.93 -24.91 8.06
C ARG A 170 13.18 -25.18 8.90
N GLN A 171 13.85 -24.14 9.39
CA GLN A 171 15.02 -24.29 10.26
C GLN A 171 14.65 -24.88 11.62
N GLN A 172 13.51 -24.48 12.19
CA GLN A 172 12.99 -24.98 13.46
C GLN A 172 12.58 -26.45 13.34
N GLU A 173 11.82 -26.81 12.31
CA GLU A 173 11.40 -28.18 11.99
C GLU A 173 12.62 -29.10 11.83
N LEU A 174 13.63 -28.69 11.05
CA LEU A 174 14.85 -29.47 10.88
C LEU A 174 15.61 -29.66 12.20
N THR A 175 15.65 -28.62 13.03
CA THR A 175 16.31 -28.68 14.34
C THR A 175 15.54 -29.58 15.32
N ALA A 176 14.22 -29.46 15.35
CA ALA A 176 13.34 -30.29 16.15
C ALA A 176 13.41 -31.77 15.73
N TYR A 177 13.42 -32.03 14.42
CA TYR A 177 13.57 -33.36 13.86
C TYR A 177 14.92 -33.98 14.23
N LYS A 178 16.03 -33.23 14.05
CA LYS A 178 17.36 -33.68 14.48
C LYS A 178 17.41 -33.99 15.98
N GLN A 179 16.77 -33.17 16.81
CA GLN A 179 16.71 -33.38 18.26
C GLN A 179 15.85 -34.59 18.63
N TRP A 180 14.73 -34.81 17.94
CA TRP A 180 13.90 -36.00 18.10
C TRP A 180 14.67 -37.27 17.71
N LEU A 181 15.34 -37.25 16.56
CA LEU A 181 16.14 -38.38 16.07
C LEU A 181 17.30 -38.70 17.01
N SER A 182 17.99 -37.66 17.50
CA SER A 182 19.03 -37.81 18.52
C SER A 182 18.50 -38.42 19.81
N ARG A 183 17.25 -38.11 20.23
CA ARG A 183 16.63 -38.73 21.41
C ARG A 183 16.29 -40.19 21.16
N LYS A 184 15.72 -40.51 19.98
CA LYS A 184 15.38 -41.87 19.56
C LYS A 184 16.61 -42.80 19.62
N TYR A 185 17.76 -42.31 19.15
CA TYR A 185 19.00 -43.08 19.10
C TYR A 185 20.00 -42.76 20.23
N LYS A 186 19.54 -42.16 21.34
CA LYS A 186 20.37 -41.85 22.53
C LYS A 186 21.68 -41.09 22.21
N GLY A 187 21.64 -40.18 21.25
CA GLY A 187 22.77 -39.36 20.79
C GLY A 187 23.55 -39.96 19.61
N ASP A 188 23.33 -41.23 19.29
CA ASP A 188 24.07 -41.95 18.26
C ASP A 188 23.32 -41.98 16.92
N LEU A 189 23.42 -40.88 16.18
CA LEU A 189 22.76 -40.69 14.87
C LEU A 189 23.21 -41.69 13.79
N ALA A 190 24.34 -42.39 13.98
CA ALA A 190 24.83 -43.38 13.02
C ALA A 190 23.94 -44.64 12.98
N LYS A 191 23.07 -44.84 13.98
CA LYS A 191 22.09 -45.93 14.03
C LYS A 191 20.78 -45.63 13.31
N ALA A 192 20.56 -44.37 12.90
CA ALA A 192 19.38 -44.00 12.13
C ALA A 192 19.47 -44.57 10.72
N SER A 193 18.31 -44.95 10.14
CA SER A 193 18.28 -45.39 8.75
C SER A 193 18.62 -44.25 7.80
N ASP A 194 19.00 -44.59 6.57
CA ASP A 194 19.28 -43.57 5.55
C ASP A 194 18.06 -42.69 5.25
N ASP A 195 16.85 -43.27 5.31
CA ASP A 195 15.57 -42.57 5.14
C ASP A 195 15.26 -41.62 6.31
N GLU A 196 15.60 -42.01 7.55
CA GLU A 196 15.48 -41.14 8.72
C GLU A 196 16.52 -40.00 8.70
N LEU A 197 17.68 -40.22 8.08
CA LEU A 197 18.68 -39.16 7.89
C LEU A 197 18.36 -38.28 6.67
N LEU A 198 17.37 -38.65 5.86
CA LEU A 198 17.05 -37.98 4.61
C LEU A 198 16.69 -36.50 4.78
N PRO A 199 15.90 -36.07 5.80
CA PRO A 199 15.64 -34.64 6.04
C PRO A 199 16.92 -33.81 6.22
N MET A 200 17.94 -34.37 6.89
CA MET A 200 19.22 -33.68 7.11
C MET A 200 20.02 -33.55 5.82
N LYS A 201 20.00 -34.59 4.97
CA LYS A 201 20.66 -34.60 3.65
C LYS A 201 19.94 -33.66 2.68
N MET A 202 18.61 -33.72 2.62
CA MET A 202 17.78 -33.03 1.63
C MET A 202 17.57 -31.55 1.95
N ALA A 203 17.67 -31.14 3.22
CA ALA A 203 17.59 -29.73 3.58
C ALA A 203 18.66 -28.88 2.85
N ALA A 204 19.83 -29.44 2.52
CA ALA A 204 20.86 -28.73 1.74
C ALA A 204 20.40 -28.32 0.33
N TYR A 205 19.36 -29.00 -0.19
CA TYR A 205 18.75 -28.76 -1.49
C TYR A 205 17.42 -27.98 -1.41
N GLY A 206 17.00 -27.58 -0.21
CA GLY A 206 15.83 -26.72 0.01
C GLY A 206 14.55 -27.45 0.41
N TYR A 207 14.58 -28.78 0.49
CA TYR A 207 13.44 -29.59 0.92
C TYR A 207 13.09 -29.36 2.39
N THR A 208 11.79 -29.40 2.70
CA THR A 208 11.29 -29.43 4.08
C THR A 208 11.49 -30.81 4.71
N VAL A 209 11.27 -30.91 6.02
CA VAL A 209 11.34 -32.21 6.72
C VAL A 209 10.28 -33.16 6.17
N ASP A 210 9.05 -32.68 6.00
CA ASP A 210 7.92 -33.49 5.52
C ASP A 210 8.13 -33.94 4.06
N GLU A 211 8.58 -33.03 3.19
CA GLU A 211 8.90 -33.37 1.80
C GLU A 211 9.98 -34.45 1.72
N ALA A 212 11.01 -34.36 2.57
CA ALA A 212 12.07 -35.35 2.60
C ALA A 212 11.59 -36.71 3.14
N LEU A 213 10.79 -36.73 4.20
CA LEU A 213 10.22 -37.97 4.75
C LEU A 213 9.25 -38.66 3.80
N ALA A 214 8.54 -37.91 2.96
CA ALA A 214 7.63 -38.47 1.97
C ALA A 214 8.35 -39.02 0.72
N MET A 215 9.63 -38.70 0.51
CA MET A 215 10.34 -39.10 -0.71
C MET A 215 10.41 -40.62 -0.92
N PRO A 216 10.77 -41.46 0.07
CA PRO A 216 10.89 -42.91 -0.13
C PRO A 216 9.57 -43.52 -0.58
N GLU A 217 8.47 -43.23 0.11
CA GLU A 217 7.13 -43.71 -0.25
C GLU A 217 6.71 -43.24 -1.65
N GLN A 218 6.99 -41.98 -2.01
CA GLN A 218 6.72 -41.46 -3.35
C GLN A 218 7.55 -42.16 -4.43
N GLN A 219 8.81 -42.51 -4.13
CA GLN A 219 9.67 -43.23 -5.06
C GLN A 219 9.21 -44.68 -5.24
N GLU A 220 8.79 -45.34 -4.17
CA GLU A 220 8.21 -46.68 -4.20
C GLU A 220 6.89 -46.70 -4.98
N ALA A 221 5.98 -45.76 -4.72
CA ALA A 221 4.74 -45.64 -5.47
C ALA A 221 5.00 -45.41 -6.97
N LYS A 222 5.94 -44.52 -7.32
CA LYS A 222 6.37 -44.32 -8.71
C LYS A 222 7.08 -45.53 -9.31
N ALA A 223 7.73 -46.37 -8.50
CA ALA A 223 8.34 -47.61 -8.96
C ALA A 223 7.29 -48.68 -9.23
N GLN A 224 6.29 -48.81 -8.35
CA GLN A 224 5.14 -49.70 -8.52
C GLN A 224 4.35 -49.31 -9.77
N GLN A 225 4.03 -48.03 -9.95
CA GLN A 225 3.35 -47.56 -11.16
C GLN A 225 4.14 -47.92 -12.43
N ARG A 226 5.46 -47.72 -12.44
CA ARG A 226 6.31 -48.12 -13.57
C ARG A 226 6.32 -49.63 -13.80
N ALA A 227 6.23 -50.43 -12.74
CA ALA A 227 6.15 -51.88 -12.83
C ALA A 227 4.81 -52.34 -13.39
N GLU A 228 3.70 -51.77 -12.93
CA GLU A 228 2.35 -52.02 -13.45
C GLU A 228 2.24 -51.63 -14.93
N GLU A 229 2.76 -50.45 -15.31
CA GLU A 229 2.83 -50.02 -16.72
C GLU A 229 3.71 -50.95 -17.56
N ALA A 230 4.80 -51.47 -17.00
CA ALA A 230 5.65 -52.45 -17.68
C ALA A 230 4.93 -53.81 -17.84
N GLU A 231 4.17 -54.24 -16.84
CA GLU A 231 3.38 -55.47 -16.89
C GLU A 231 2.21 -55.35 -17.87
N GLY A 232 1.50 -54.21 -17.88
CA GLY A 232 0.47 -53.92 -18.88
C GLY A 232 1.02 -53.99 -20.30
N ARG A 233 2.17 -53.37 -20.57
CA ARG A 233 2.84 -53.47 -21.87
C ARG A 233 3.24 -54.90 -22.25
N ARG A 234 3.60 -55.74 -21.28
CA ARG A 234 3.89 -57.17 -21.52
C ARG A 234 2.63 -57.92 -21.88
N ARG A 235 1.54 -57.76 -21.12
CA ARG A 235 0.25 -58.39 -21.42
C ARG A 235 -0.26 -57.98 -22.81
N ASP A 236 -0.16 -56.70 -23.16
CA ASP A 236 -0.55 -56.20 -24.49
C ASP A 236 0.34 -56.79 -25.61
N ALA A 237 1.62 -57.03 -25.34
CA ALA A 237 2.51 -57.70 -26.29
C ALA A 237 2.15 -59.18 -26.44
N ASP A 238 1.86 -59.88 -25.34
CA ASP A 238 1.46 -61.28 -25.33
C ASP A 238 0.11 -61.49 -26.03
N THR A 239 -0.88 -60.62 -25.77
CA THR A 239 -2.18 -60.65 -26.48
C THR A 239 -1.99 -60.42 -27.98
N ARG A 240 -1.14 -59.46 -28.38
CA ARG A 240 -0.84 -59.25 -29.81
C ARG A 240 -0.17 -60.47 -30.45
N ARG A 241 0.71 -61.15 -29.72
CA ARG A 241 1.35 -62.39 -30.16
C ARG A 241 0.34 -63.52 -30.31
N GLU A 242 -0.52 -63.74 -29.32
CA GLU A 242 -1.55 -64.79 -29.36
C GLU A 242 -2.55 -64.55 -30.51
N VAL A 243 -2.95 -63.29 -30.74
CA VAL A 243 -3.81 -62.93 -31.88
C VAL A 243 -3.11 -63.20 -33.22
N ALA A 244 -1.81 -62.90 -33.32
CA ALA A 244 -1.03 -63.21 -34.52
C ALA A 244 -0.90 -64.72 -34.75
N ASP A 245 -0.65 -65.50 -33.70
CA ASP A 245 -0.52 -66.95 -33.76
C ASP A 245 -1.84 -67.61 -34.17
N LYS A 246 -2.98 -67.21 -33.58
CA LYS A 246 -4.32 -67.70 -33.96
C LYS A 246 -4.68 -67.34 -35.39
N ARG A 247 -4.27 -66.15 -35.86
CA ARG A 247 -4.48 -65.76 -37.26
C ARG A 247 -3.67 -66.63 -38.21
N ALA A 248 -2.41 -66.90 -37.87
CA ALA A 248 -1.56 -67.80 -38.64
C ALA A 248 -2.07 -69.25 -38.63
N GLU A 249 -2.65 -69.72 -37.52
CA GLU A 249 -3.29 -71.04 -37.43
C GLU A 249 -4.57 -71.12 -38.27
N ALA A 250 -5.41 -70.08 -38.24
CA ALA A 250 -6.59 -69.99 -39.09
C ALA A 250 -6.22 -70.03 -40.59
N ASP A 251 -5.17 -69.30 -40.98
CA ASP A 251 -4.66 -69.31 -42.36
C ASP A 251 -4.15 -70.72 -42.77
N ARG A 252 -3.51 -71.46 -41.84
CA ARG A 252 -3.08 -72.85 -42.09
C ARG A 252 -4.24 -73.81 -42.23
N LEU A 253 -5.23 -73.74 -41.33
CA LEU A 253 -6.42 -74.58 -41.39
C LEU A 253 -7.22 -74.35 -42.68
N GLN A 254 -7.27 -73.10 -43.15
CA GLN A 254 -7.88 -72.77 -44.44
C GLN A 254 -7.11 -73.43 -45.59
N ALA A 255 -5.78 -73.34 -45.60
CA ALA A 255 -4.94 -73.97 -46.62
C ALA A 255 -5.03 -75.52 -46.59
N ASP A 256 -5.07 -76.12 -45.40
CA ASP A 256 -5.26 -77.57 -45.23
C ASP A 256 -6.66 -78.01 -45.69
N GLY A 257 -7.70 -77.23 -45.39
CA GLY A 257 -9.06 -77.48 -45.89
C GLY A 257 -9.16 -77.39 -47.40
N GLU A 258 -8.44 -76.45 -48.04
CA GLU A 258 -8.31 -76.38 -49.50
C GLU A 258 -7.57 -77.60 -50.06
N LEU A 259 -6.52 -78.09 -49.39
CA LEU A 259 -5.78 -79.30 -49.77
C LEU A 259 -6.61 -80.58 -49.60
N GLU A 260 -7.40 -80.67 -48.53
CA GLU A 260 -8.24 -81.81 -48.21
C GLU A 260 -9.48 -81.85 -49.10
N ALA A 261 -10.04 -80.70 -49.50
CA ALA A 261 -11.02 -80.63 -50.57
C ALA A 261 -10.46 -81.16 -51.91
N VAL A 262 -9.20 -80.85 -52.23
CA VAL A 262 -8.50 -81.39 -53.40
C VAL A 262 -8.24 -82.91 -53.26
N ARG A 263 -7.90 -83.42 -52.07
CA ARG A 263 -7.73 -84.86 -51.81
C ARG A 263 -9.03 -85.64 -51.80
N ALA A 264 -10.10 -85.09 -51.24
CA ALA A 264 -11.44 -85.69 -51.28
C ALA A 264 -12.01 -85.73 -52.71
N GLN A 265 -11.56 -84.83 -53.59
CA GLN A 265 -11.85 -84.90 -55.03
C GLN A 265 -11.05 -86.00 -55.75
N VAL A 266 -9.97 -86.53 -55.15
CA VAL A 266 -9.09 -87.57 -55.71
C VAL A 266 -9.35 -88.95 -55.09
N GLU A 267 -9.75 -89.05 -53.83
CA GLU A 267 -10.00 -90.32 -53.12
C GLU A 267 -11.49 -90.59 -52.93
N GLY A 268 -12.19 -90.71 -54.06
CA GLY A 268 -13.53 -91.28 -54.13
C GLY A 268 -13.52 -92.72 -54.64
N THR A 269 -12.99 -93.68 -53.86
CA THR A 269 -13.31 -95.13 -53.98
C THR A 269 -12.92 -95.93 -52.70
N THR A 270 -13.93 -96.24 -51.87
CA THR A 270 -14.27 -97.55 -51.24
C THR A 270 -13.24 -98.29 -50.35
N ALA A 271 -13.55 -99.06 -49.30
CA ALA A 271 -14.51 -99.07 -48.18
C ALA A 271 -14.08 -100.23 -47.21
N GLN A 272 -14.39 -100.07 -45.92
CA GLN A 272 -14.86 -101.07 -44.93
C GLN A 272 -14.06 -102.36 -44.51
N ALA A 273 -13.93 -102.48 -43.18
CA ALA A 273 -14.55 -103.50 -42.30
C ALA A 273 -13.75 -104.68 -41.70
N ARG A 274 -13.71 -104.62 -40.35
CA ARG A 274 -14.16 -105.61 -39.33
C ARG A 274 -13.25 -106.75 -38.84
N ALA A 275 -13.24 -106.79 -37.51
CA ALA A 275 -12.81 -107.83 -36.59
C ALA A 275 -13.79 -109.03 -36.53
N HIS A 276 -13.28 -110.22 -36.21
CA HIS A 276 -13.77 -111.02 -35.09
C HIS A 276 -12.91 -112.27 -34.80
N ALA A 277 -12.98 -112.67 -33.52
CA ALA A 277 -13.06 -114.05 -33.01
C ALA A 277 -11.93 -114.47 -32.04
N ARG A 278 -12.21 -114.26 -30.75
CA ARG A 278 -11.81 -115.15 -29.66
C ARG A 278 -13.08 -115.74 -29.06
N ALA A 279 -13.08 -117.04 -28.79
CA ALA A 279 -13.89 -117.65 -27.75
C ALA A 279 -13.40 -119.07 -27.46
N GLN A 280 -13.04 -119.34 -26.20
CA GLN A 280 -13.34 -120.57 -25.43
C GLN A 280 -12.57 -120.52 -24.10
N ALA A 281 -13.28 -120.50 -22.96
CA ALA A 281 -12.84 -121.12 -21.69
C ALA A 281 -13.84 -120.85 -20.53
N SER A 282 -15.01 -121.48 -20.55
CA SER A 282 -15.99 -121.46 -19.45
C SER A 282 -15.77 -122.64 -18.49
N ALA A 283 -14.71 -122.54 -17.68
CA ALA A 283 -14.51 -123.35 -16.48
C ALA A 283 -13.97 -122.53 -15.28
N ALA A 284 -13.56 -121.27 -15.53
CA ALA A 284 -13.15 -120.30 -14.51
C ALA A 284 -14.33 -119.52 -13.89
N GLU A 285 -15.50 -119.48 -14.55
CA GLU A 285 -16.66 -118.70 -14.12
C GLU A 285 -17.21 -119.11 -12.75
N ARG A 286 -17.19 -120.41 -12.40
CA ARG A 286 -17.78 -120.87 -11.13
C ARG A 286 -16.89 -120.70 -9.89
N ALA A 287 -15.59 -120.45 -10.07
CA ALA A 287 -14.71 -120.03 -8.97
C ALA A 287 -14.71 -118.50 -8.80
N ALA A 288 -14.89 -117.76 -9.90
CA ALA A 288 -15.03 -116.32 -9.89
C ALA A 288 -16.31 -115.85 -9.17
N GLU A 289 -17.44 -116.55 -9.33
CA GLU A 289 -18.73 -116.17 -8.71
C GLU A 289 -18.71 -116.14 -7.17
N GLN A 290 -17.93 -116.99 -6.49
CA GLN A 290 -17.84 -116.97 -5.01
C GLN A 290 -16.88 -115.91 -4.48
N GLU A 291 -15.81 -115.62 -5.22
CA GLU A 291 -14.86 -114.56 -4.91
C GLU A 291 -15.48 -113.18 -5.18
N GLU A 292 -16.32 -113.08 -6.22
CA GLU A 292 -17.12 -111.91 -6.57
C GLU A 292 -18.10 -111.51 -5.46
N GLN A 293 -18.81 -112.47 -4.86
CA GLN A 293 -19.74 -112.18 -3.75
C GLN A 293 -19.03 -111.71 -2.47
N ALA A 294 -17.85 -112.26 -2.16
CA ALA A 294 -17.05 -111.81 -1.02
C ALA A 294 -16.46 -110.41 -1.25
N LEU A 295 -15.99 -110.13 -2.47
CA LEU A 295 -15.52 -108.81 -2.89
C LEU A 295 -16.64 -107.77 -2.91
N GLU A 296 -17.83 -108.13 -3.39
CA GLU A 296 -19.00 -107.25 -3.41
C GLU A 296 -19.41 -106.82 -2.00
N THR A 297 -19.39 -107.74 -1.04
CA THR A 297 -19.70 -107.44 0.36
C THR A 297 -18.63 -106.52 1.00
N ALA A 298 -17.35 -106.75 0.69
CA ALA A 298 -16.24 -105.91 1.15
C ALA A 298 -16.25 -104.51 0.53
N LEU A 299 -16.54 -104.40 -0.78
CA LEU A 299 -16.66 -103.14 -1.51
C LEU A 299 -17.84 -102.30 -0.98
N MET A 300 -18.96 -102.94 -0.64
CA MET A 300 -20.11 -102.26 -0.04
C MET A 300 -19.81 -101.73 1.38
N ALA A 301 -18.99 -102.45 2.16
CA ALA A 301 -18.52 -101.97 3.47
C ALA A 301 -17.54 -100.79 3.34
N GLU A 302 -16.59 -100.86 2.39
CA GLU A 302 -15.66 -99.76 2.11
C GLU A 302 -16.36 -98.52 1.55
N ALA A 303 -17.36 -98.70 0.67
CA ALA A 303 -18.18 -97.63 0.14
C ALA A 303 -18.96 -96.89 1.25
N ARG A 304 -19.53 -97.63 2.21
CA ARG A 304 -20.20 -97.04 3.38
C ARG A 304 -19.23 -96.26 4.27
N ALA A 305 -18.05 -96.82 4.55
CA ALA A 305 -17.03 -96.13 5.35
C ALA A 305 -16.52 -94.83 4.68
N ARG A 306 -16.35 -94.83 3.35
CA ARG A 306 -16.00 -93.61 2.59
C ARG A 306 -17.11 -92.57 2.61
N GLN A 307 -18.36 -93.01 2.53
CA GLN A 307 -19.51 -92.11 2.57
C GLN A 307 -19.64 -91.45 3.96
N GLU A 308 -19.47 -92.21 5.04
CA GLU A 308 -19.45 -91.67 6.41
C GLU A 308 -18.30 -90.67 6.62
N GLN A 309 -17.11 -90.95 6.10
CA GLN A 309 -15.98 -90.00 6.16
C GLN A 309 -16.26 -88.72 5.36
N ALA A 310 -16.85 -88.83 4.16
CA ALA A 310 -17.21 -87.68 3.34
C ALA A 310 -18.29 -86.81 4.02
N GLU A 311 -19.29 -87.44 4.64
CA GLU A 311 -20.32 -86.75 5.43
C GLU A 311 -19.72 -86.03 6.65
N HIS A 312 -18.76 -86.66 7.34
CA HIS A 312 -18.06 -86.04 8.47
C HIS A 312 -17.19 -84.85 8.04
N GLN A 313 -16.48 -84.95 6.91
CA GLN A 313 -15.70 -83.84 6.36
C GLN A 313 -16.61 -82.68 5.92
N ALA A 314 -17.71 -82.99 5.23
CA ALA A 314 -18.68 -81.98 4.82
C ALA A 314 -19.34 -81.28 6.02
N ALA A 315 -19.56 -81.98 7.14
CA ALA A 315 -20.04 -81.38 8.38
C ALA A 315 -19.02 -80.41 9.00
N GLN A 316 -17.74 -80.79 9.05
CA GLN A 316 -16.66 -79.93 9.57
C GLN A 316 -16.44 -78.68 8.70
N GLU A 317 -16.57 -78.80 7.38
CA GLU A 317 -16.47 -77.66 6.46
C GLU A 317 -17.61 -76.67 6.67
N ARG A 318 -18.85 -77.16 6.91
CA ARG A 318 -19.99 -76.30 7.24
C ARG A 318 -19.80 -75.57 8.58
N GLU A 319 -19.27 -76.23 9.60
CA GLU A 319 -18.97 -75.57 10.88
C GLU A 319 -17.91 -74.47 10.71
N ARG A 320 -16.84 -74.73 9.97
CA ARG A 320 -15.80 -73.72 9.70
C ARG A 320 -16.32 -72.54 8.87
N ALA A 321 -17.19 -72.81 7.90
CA ALA A 321 -17.85 -71.75 7.13
C ALA A 321 -18.76 -70.89 8.03
N ALA A 322 -19.57 -71.51 8.88
CA ALA A 322 -20.42 -70.80 9.83
C ALA A 322 -19.62 -69.95 10.84
N GLU A 323 -18.48 -70.44 11.34
CA GLU A 323 -17.59 -69.66 12.19
C GLU A 323 -16.95 -68.48 11.45
N ALA A 324 -16.59 -68.65 10.18
CA ALA A 324 -16.04 -67.58 9.35
C ALA A 324 -17.08 -66.47 9.10
N ASP A 325 -18.32 -66.85 8.81
CA ASP A 325 -19.44 -65.92 8.60
C ASP A 325 -19.75 -65.12 9.88
N LEU A 326 -19.72 -65.77 11.06
CA LEU A 326 -19.88 -65.08 12.34
C LEU A 326 -18.78 -64.06 12.61
N ARG A 327 -17.52 -64.40 12.32
CA ARG A 327 -16.38 -63.47 12.47
C ARG A 327 -16.48 -62.31 11.49
N ALA A 328 -16.92 -62.56 10.25
CA ALA A 328 -17.14 -61.53 9.25
C ALA A 328 -18.24 -60.54 9.69
N ALA A 329 -19.37 -61.06 10.20
CA ALA A 329 -20.46 -60.24 10.72
C ALA A 329 -20.05 -59.39 11.94
N GLU A 330 -19.20 -59.93 12.81
CA GLU A 330 -18.69 -59.19 13.98
C GLU A 330 -17.73 -58.06 13.58
N LEU A 331 -16.83 -58.31 12.62
CA LEU A 331 -15.95 -57.28 12.06
C LEU A 331 -16.74 -56.17 11.36
N GLU A 332 -17.81 -56.53 10.64
CA GLU A 332 -18.68 -55.56 9.99
C GLU A 332 -19.42 -54.68 10.99
N ARG A 333 -19.91 -55.25 12.11
CA ARG A 333 -20.49 -54.47 13.22
C ARG A 333 -19.49 -53.51 13.84
N GLN A 334 -18.27 -53.97 14.12
CA GLN A 334 -17.21 -53.09 14.65
C GLN A 334 -16.85 -51.97 13.68
N ALA A 335 -16.82 -52.25 12.37
CA ALA A 335 -16.59 -51.24 11.34
C ALA A 335 -17.75 -50.22 11.28
N ALA A 336 -19.00 -50.67 11.36
CA ALA A 336 -20.18 -49.81 11.39
C ALA A 336 -20.18 -48.90 12.64
N GLU A 337 -19.79 -49.43 13.80
CA GLU A 337 -19.72 -48.67 15.05
C GLU A 337 -18.61 -47.62 15.03
N LYS A 338 -17.42 -47.95 14.48
CA LYS A 338 -16.36 -46.97 14.24
C LYS A 338 -16.77 -45.87 13.26
N ARG A 339 -17.51 -46.21 12.19
CA ARG A 339 -18.05 -45.21 11.25
C ARG A 339 -19.05 -44.28 11.93
N LYS A 340 -19.89 -44.80 12.83
CA LYS A 340 -20.83 -44.00 13.61
C LYS A 340 -20.10 -43.03 14.54
N GLN A 341 -19.09 -43.51 15.27
CA GLN A 341 -18.28 -42.67 16.16
C GLN A 341 -17.53 -41.57 15.39
N ALA A 342 -16.96 -41.90 14.22
CA ALA A 342 -16.32 -40.90 13.36
C ALA A 342 -17.33 -39.84 12.88
N ALA A 343 -18.51 -40.25 12.43
CA ALA A 343 -19.55 -39.32 11.99
C ALA A 343 -20.10 -38.42 13.12
N GLU A 344 -20.17 -38.92 14.36
CA GLU A 344 -20.53 -38.12 15.53
C GLU A 344 -19.43 -37.12 15.91
N ALA A 345 -18.16 -37.53 15.84
CA ALA A 345 -17.02 -36.63 16.06
C ALA A 345 -16.95 -35.52 15.01
N ASP A 346 -17.17 -35.84 13.74
CA ASP A 346 -17.20 -34.87 12.64
C ASP A 346 -18.33 -33.85 12.82
N ARG A 347 -19.52 -34.29 13.26
CA ARG A 347 -20.64 -33.40 13.58
C ARG A 347 -20.34 -32.49 14.76
N ALA A 348 -19.70 -33.00 15.81
CA ALA A 348 -19.29 -32.21 16.97
C ALA A 348 -18.24 -31.14 16.57
N ALA A 349 -17.24 -31.52 15.78
CA ALA A 349 -16.23 -30.61 15.28
C ALA A 349 -16.82 -29.52 14.37
N ALA A 350 -17.78 -29.88 13.50
CA ALA A 350 -18.47 -28.91 12.65
C ALA A 350 -19.31 -27.91 13.46
N ALA A 351 -20.00 -28.37 14.51
CA ALA A 351 -20.79 -27.51 15.40
C ALA A 351 -19.88 -26.54 16.19
N GLU A 352 -18.73 -27.01 16.67
CA GLU A 352 -17.75 -26.18 17.39
C GLU A 352 -17.13 -25.13 16.45
N ALA A 353 -16.77 -25.51 15.23
CA ALA A 353 -16.27 -24.58 14.21
C ALA A 353 -17.29 -23.47 13.89
N GLN A 354 -18.57 -23.84 13.74
CA GLN A 354 -19.64 -22.88 13.47
C GLN A 354 -19.90 -21.94 14.66
N ALA A 355 -19.76 -22.43 15.89
CA ALA A 355 -19.87 -21.61 17.10
C ALA A 355 -18.72 -20.59 17.19
N VAL A 356 -17.48 -21.01 16.91
CA VAL A 356 -16.30 -20.12 16.86
C VAL A 356 -16.44 -19.07 15.76
N GLU A 357 -16.90 -19.45 14.56
CA GLU A 357 -17.13 -18.52 13.47
C GLU A 357 -18.21 -17.47 13.83
N THR A 358 -19.29 -17.91 14.46
CA THR A 358 -20.38 -17.02 14.91
C THR A 358 -19.90 -16.04 15.98
N GLN A 359 -19.08 -16.51 16.93
CA GLN A 359 -18.48 -15.66 17.95
C GLN A 359 -17.49 -14.65 17.32
N ALA A 360 -16.62 -15.10 16.43
CA ALA A 360 -15.68 -14.23 15.72
C ALA A 360 -16.41 -13.16 14.90
N ALA A 361 -17.51 -13.52 14.23
CA ALA A 361 -18.36 -12.58 13.51
C ALA A 361 -19.04 -11.56 14.45
N ALA A 362 -19.48 -11.99 15.64
CA ALA A 362 -20.06 -11.09 16.64
C ALA A 362 -19.01 -10.13 17.22
N GLU A 363 -17.80 -10.59 17.50
CA GLU A 363 -16.67 -9.78 17.96
C GLU A 363 -16.22 -8.78 16.89
N ALA A 364 -16.13 -9.21 15.63
CA ALA A 364 -15.82 -8.34 14.49
C ALA A 364 -16.86 -7.22 14.33
N ARG A 365 -18.15 -7.52 14.50
CA ARG A 365 -19.23 -6.51 14.48
C ARG A 365 -19.11 -5.51 15.63
N LYS A 366 -18.78 -5.96 16.84
CA LYS A 366 -18.54 -5.07 18.00
C LYS A 366 -17.34 -4.15 17.75
N ALA A 367 -16.22 -4.70 17.26
CA ALA A 367 -15.04 -3.93 16.93
C ALA A 367 -15.31 -2.88 15.82
N ALA A 368 -16.09 -3.25 14.79
CA ALA A 368 -16.51 -2.32 13.75
C ALA A 368 -17.40 -1.19 14.30
N ALA A 369 -18.35 -1.51 15.19
CA ALA A 369 -19.20 -0.51 15.83
C ALA A 369 -18.42 0.45 16.74
N GLU A 370 -17.39 -0.04 17.44
CA GLU A 370 -16.49 0.80 18.24
C GLU A 370 -15.60 1.69 17.36
N ALA A 371 -15.06 1.16 16.27
CA ALA A 371 -14.30 1.93 15.29
C ALA A 371 -15.13 3.06 14.67
N ASN A 372 -16.39 2.78 14.32
CA ASN A 372 -17.31 3.79 13.80
C ASN A 372 -17.63 4.88 14.83
N ARG A 373 -17.81 4.52 16.11
CA ARG A 373 -17.98 5.53 17.18
C ARG A 373 -16.77 6.44 17.32
N ARG A 374 -15.56 5.87 17.33
CA ARG A 374 -14.32 6.66 17.38
C ARG A 374 -14.17 7.58 16.17
N ALA A 375 -14.51 7.09 14.97
CA ALA A 375 -14.50 7.90 13.75
C ALA A 375 -15.46 9.11 13.86
N ALA A 376 -16.68 8.88 14.32
CA ALA A 376 -17.67 9.93 14.53
C ALA A 376 -17.22 10.97 15.60
N GLU A 377 -16.55 10.53 16.67
CA GLU A 377 -15.96 11.43 17.67
C GLU A 377 -14.85 12.30 17.08
N THR A 378 -13.96 11.72 16.26
CA THR A 378 -12.92 12.50 15.57
C THR A 378 -13.50 13.49 14.56
N GLU A 379 -14.55 13.14 13.84
CA GLU A 379 -15.23 14.07 12.93
C GLU A 379 -15.86 15.25 13.68
N ARG A 380 -16.50 14.99 14.84
CA ARG A 380 -17.04 16.04 15.70
C ARG A 380 -15.94 16.97 16.22
N ALA A 381 -14.81 16.42 16.67
CA ALA A 381 -13.67 17.23 17.13
C ALA A 381 -13.06 18.08 16.00
N ALA A 382 -12.98 17.53 14.78
CA ALA A 382 -12.52 18.26 13.60
C ALA A 382 -13.49 19.40 13.23
N ALA A 383 -14.80 19.14 13.26
CA ALA A 383 -15.82 20.16 13.01
C ALA A 383 -15.81 21.28 14.07
N GLU A 384 -15.59 20.93 15.34
CA GLU A 384 -15.45 21.92 16.40
C GLU A 384 -14.19 22.79 16.21
N THR A 385 -13.07 22.18 15.85
CA THR A 385 -11.82 22.91 15.53
C THR A 385 -12.01 23.87 14.36
N GLN A 386 -12.72 23.44 13.31
CA GLN A 386 -13.06 24.29 12.18
C GLN A 386 -13.94 25.47 12.60
N ARG A 387 -14.94 25.23 13.45
CA ARG A 387 -15.81 26.29 13.98
C ARG A 387 -15.02 27.33 14.78
N VAL A 388 -14.15 26.89 15.68
CA VAL A 388 -13.27 27.78 16.48
C VAL A 388 -12.33 28.57 15.58
N THR A 389 -11.77 27.93 14.54
CA THR A 389 -10.90 28.61 13.58
C THR A 389 -11.66 29.68 12.80
N ALA A 390 -12.87 29.37 12.31
CA ALA A 390 -13.72 30.31 11.59
C ALA A 390 -14.16 31.49 12.48
N GLU A 391 -14.48 31.23 13.75
CA GLU A 391 -14.80 32.29 14.71
C GLU A 391 -13.59 33.19 15.00
N THR A 392 -12.40 32.62 15.14
CA THR A 392 -11.15 33.37 15.30
C THR A 392 -10.89 34.25 14.08
N GLN A 393 -11.04 33.70 12.86
CA GLN A 393 -10.89 34.46 11.62
C GLN A 393 -11.88 35.63 11.54
N ARG A 394 -13.14 35.41 11.92
CA ARG A 394 -14.15 36.48 11.97
C ARG A 394 -13.74 37.59 12.93
N LEU A 395 -13.31 37.25 14.15
CA LEU A 395 -12.88 38.24 15.14
C LEU A 395 -11.64 39.02 14.65
N THR A 396 -10.67 38.35 14.03
CA THR A 396 -9.50 39.04 13.45
C THR A 396 -9.87 39.96 12.30
N ALA A 397 -10.88 39.61 11.50
CA ALA A 397 -11.38 40.46 10.42
C ALA A 397 -12.11 41.70 10.97
N GLU A 398 -12.95 41.53 11.99
CA GLU A 398 -13.62 42.65 12.67
C GLU A 398 -12.61 43.62 13.31
N GLU A 399 -11.54 43.11 13.91
CA GLU A 399 -10.48 43.94 14.50
C GLU A 399 -9.69 44.70 13.43
N ALA A 400 -9.36 44.05 12.32
CA ALA A 400 -8.72 44.70 11.18
C ALA A 400 -9.60 45.81 10.57
N GLU A 401 -10.92 45.59 10.48
CA GLU A 401 -11.87 46.61 10.01
C GLU A 401 -11.96 47.80 10.98
N ARG A 402 -12.00 47.55 12.29
CA ARG A 402 -11.95 48.64 13.30
C ARG A 402 -10.67 49.45 13.18
N GLN A 403 -9.53 48.80 12.99
CA GLN A 403 -8.25 49.48 12.83
C GLN A 403 -8.20 50.30 11.53
N ALA A 404 -8.68 49.75 10.41
CA ALA A 404 -8.78 50.48 9.15
C ALA A 404 -9.70 51.72 9.27
N ASN A 405 -10.82 51.62 9.99
CA ASN A 405 -11.72 52.74 10.24
C ASN A 405 -11.08 53.81 11.14
N ALA A 406 -10.31 53.40 12.16
CA ALA A 406 -9.57 54.33 13.00
C ALA A 406 -8.49 55.07 12.19
N ASP A 407 -7.72 54.36 11.36
CA ASP A 407 -6.71 54.94 10.48
C ASP A 407 -7.33 55.92 9.48
N ALA A 408 -8.47 55.55 8.87
CA ALA A 408 -9.22 56.44 7.98
C ALA A 408 -9.70 57.71 8.71
N GLY A 409 -10.14 57.59 9.96
CA GLY A 409 -10.50 58.72 10.83
C GLY A 409 -9.33 59.66 11.09
N VAL A 410 -8.15 59.12 11.40
CA VAL A 410 -6.92 59.90 11.59
C VAL A 410 -6.52 60.63 10.31
N GLN A 411 -6.57 59.95 9.16
CA GLN A 411 -6.26 60.57 7.87
C GLN A 411 -7.24 61.67 7.50
N ALA A 412 -8.54 61.49 7.76
CA ALA A 412 -9.54 62.51 7.55
C ALA A 412 -9.31 63.74 8.46
N ALA A 413 -8.94 63.53 9.72
CA ALA A 413 -8.60 64.62 10.64
C ALA A 413 -7.39 65.43 10.15
N ARG A 414 -6.32 64.75 9.72
CA ARG A 414 -5.13 65.40 9.14
C ARG A 414 -5.45 66.20 7.89
N ARG A 415 -6.34 65.70 7.01
CA ARG A 415 -6.79 66.45 5.84
C ARG A 415 -7.51 67.72 6.22
N ARG A 416 -8.43 67.66 7.19
CA ARG A 416 -9.13 68.87 7.68
C ARG A 416 -8.18 69.88 8.30
N GLU A 417 -7.19 69.41 9.05
CA GLU A 417 -6.14 70.26 9.61
C GLU A 417 -5.35 70.96 8.50
N ALA A 418 -4.88 70.21 7.50
CA ALA A 418 -4.17 70.77 6.35
C ALA A 418 -5.04 71.74 5.52
N GLU A 419 -6.32 71.43 5.32
CA GLU A 419 -7.29 72.32 4.66
C GLU A 419 -7.49 73.62 5.45
N ALA A 420 -7.60 73.54 6.78
CA ALA A 420 -7.72 74.70 7.64
C ALA A 420 -6.44 75.56 7.64
N GLU A 421 -5.26 74.93 7.64
CA GLU A 421 -3.98 75.63 7.49
C GLU A 421 -3.86 76.32 6.14
N LEU A 422 -4.26 75.66 5.06
CA LEU A 422 -4.29 76.24 3.72
C LEU A 422 -5.24 77.44 3.67
N ALA A 423 -6.46 77.29 4.16
CA ALA A 423 -7.44 78.38 4.21
C ALA A 423 -6.90 79.58 5.00
N ALA A 424 -6.27 79.34 6.16
CA ALA A 424 -5.64 80.40 6.96
C ALA A 424 -4.47 81.06 6.21
N ALA A 425 -3.66 80.29 5.47
CA ALA A 425 -2.58 80.82 4.64
C ALA A 425 -3.13 81.69 3.48
N GLU A 426 -4.21 81.26 2.83
CA GLU A 426 -4.89 82.03 1.79
C GLU A 426 -5.47 83.34 2.33
N THR A 427 -6.07 83.33 3.53
CA THR A 427 -6.56 84.57 4.16
C THR A 427 -5.42 85.55 4.45
N ARG A 428 -4.27 85.06 4.92
CA ARG A 428 -3.07 85.89 5.15
C ARG A 428 -2.52 86.47 3.85
N LEU A 429 -2.49 85.68 2.78
CA LEU A 429 -2.05 86.15 1.46
C LEU A 429 -2.99 87.24 0.93
N ALA A 430 -4.31 87.03 1.00
CA ALA A 430 -5.29 88.03 0.58
C ALA A 430 -5.16 89.35 1.37
N ALA A 431 -4.97 89.27 2.69
CA ALA A 431 -4.73 90.45 3.51
C ALA A 431 -3.43 91.19 3.11
N ALA A 432 -2.35 90.45 2.84
CA ALA A 432 -1.09 91.04 2.37
C ALA A 432 -1.22 91.69 0.99
N GLU A 433 -2.02 91.12 0.08
CA GLU A 433 -2.29 91.70 -1.23
C GLU A 433 -3.12 92.99 -1.13
N ILE A 434 -4.14 93.02 -0.25
CA ILE A 434 -4.92 94.24 0.02
C ILE A 434 -4.01 95.34 0.56
N GLU A 435 -3.13 95.02 1.52
CA GLU A 435 -2.19 96.01 2.07
C GLU A 435 -1.22 96.52 0.99
N ARG A 436 -0.71 95.64 0.13
CA ARG A 436 0.16 96.04 -0.99
C ARG A 436 -0.55 97.01 -1.93
N ARG A 437 -1.79 96.70 -2.34
CA ARG A 437 -2.59 97.58 -3.22
C ARG A 437 -2.92 98.91 -2.56
N ALA A 438 -3.23 98.90 -1.26
CA ALA A 438 -3.49 100.13 -0.52
C ALA A 438 -2.26 101.06 -0.53
N VAL A 439 -1.06 100.52 -0.29
CA VAL A 439 0.19 101.27 -0.36
C VAL A 439 0.42 101.84 -1.77
N GLU A 440 0.21 101.04 -2.82
CA GLU A 440 0.33 101.51 -4.22
C GLU A 440 -0.63 102.68 -4.52
N ILE A 441 -1.88 102.64 -4.04
CA ILE A 441 -2.86 103.72 -4.19
C ILE A 441 -2.45 104.97 -3.42
N GLU A 442 -1.96 104.81 -2.19
CA GLU A 442 -1.48 105.93 -1.34
C GLU A 442 -0.28 106.64 -1.96
N ASP A 443 0.63 105.89 -2.58
CA ASP A 443 1.76 106.42 -3.32
C ASP A 443 1.31 107.19 -4.58
N ALA A 444 0.38 106.62 -5.36
CA ALA A 444 -0.19 107.30 -6.53
C ALA A 444 -0.92 108.62 -6.16
N ALA A 445 -1.60 108.65 -5.01
CA ALA A 445 -2.32 109.81 -4.50
C ALA A 445 -1.42 110.85 -3.79
N LYS A 446 -0.10 110.59 -3.64
CA LYS A 446 0.88 111.47 -2.99
C LYS A 446 0.47 111.90 -1.57
N LEU A 447 -0.13 110.99 -0.80
CA LEU A 447 -0.59 111.29 0.56
C LEU A 447 0.56 111.58 1.52
N SER A 448 0.33 112.48 2.49
CA SER A 448 1.30 112.81 3.53
C SER A 448 1.52 111.64 4.50
N PRO A 449 2.65 111.61 5.23
CA PRO A 449 2.92 110.55 6.21
C PRO A 449 1.80 110.39 7.27
N ARG A 450 1.19 111.50 7.72
CA ARG A 450 0.06 111.46 8.65
C ARG A 450 -1.18 110.83 8.02
N GLN A 451 -1.50 111.19 6.76
CA GLN A 451 -2.65 110.64 6.05
C GLN A 451 -2.51 109.13 5.78
N ARG A 452 -1.30 108.66 5.50
CA ARG A 452 -0.99 107.22 5.37
C ARG A 452 -1.17 106.49 6.70
N ALA A 453 -0.67 107.08 7.79
CA ALA A 453 -0.84 106.52 9.13
C ALA A 453 -2.32 106.35 9.52
N VAL A 454 -3.15 107.36 9.26
CA VAL A 454 -4.61 107.31 9.52
C VAL A 454 -5.30 106.23 8.66
N ARG A 455 -4.94 106.10 7.38
CA ARG A 455 -5.50 105.05 6.50
C ARG A 455 -5.07 103.65 6.90
N LYS A 456 -3.82 103.47 7.34
CA LYS A 456 -3.33 102.22 7.91
C LYS A 456 -4.10 101.86 9.18
N VAL A 457 -4.35 102.82 10.07
CA VAL A 457 -5.19 102.60 11.26
C VAL A 457 -6.64 102.29 10.89
N ALA A 458 -7.19 102.91 9.83
CA ALA A 458 -8.52 102.56 9.32
C ALA A 458 -8.59 101.10 8.82
N ARG A 459 -7.54 100.61 8.15
CA ARG A 459 -7.43 99.18 7.77
C ARG A 459 -7.30 98.27 8.98
N MET A 460 -6.54 98.66 9.99
CA MET A 460 -6.44 97.92 11.26
C MET A 460 -7.80 97.85 11.98
N ILE A 461 -8.61 98.92 11.96
CA ILE A 461 -9.97 98.92 12.51
C ILE A 461 -10.87 97.93 11.74
N LEU A 462 -10.79 97.91 10.40
CA LEU A 462 -11.55 96.95 9.59
C LEU A 462 -11.12 95.49 9.84
N ALA A 463 -9.85 95.25 10.16
CA ALA A 463 -9.35 93.92 10.52
C ALA A 463 -9.90 93.38 11.86
N VAL A 464 -10.41 94.26 12.74
CA VAL A 464 -11.07 93.90 14.00
C VAL A 464 -12.60 94.07 13.93
N ASP A 465 -13.19 93.63 12.81
CA ASP A 465 -14.63 93.73 12.49
C ASP A 465 -15.18 95.16 12.41
N GLY A 466 -14.32 96.15 12.16
CA GLY A 466 -14.72 97.56 12.10
C GLY A 466 -15.01 98.18 13.47
N GLN A 467 -14.69 97.49 14.57
CA GLN A 467 -14.95 97.98 15.92
C GLN A 467 -13.75 98.76 16.44
N THR A 468 -13.84 100.09 16.40
CA THR A 468 -12.77 101.01 16.84
C THR A 468 -12.26 100.72 18.25
N ASP A 469 -13.14 100.37 19.17
CA ASP A 469 -12.79 100.11 20.58
C ASP A 469 -12.02 98.80 20.79
N ARG A 470 -12.11 97.87 19.84
CA ARG A 470 -11.35 96.60 19.88
C ARG A 470 -9.90 96.77 19.45
N LEU A 471 -9.54 97.88 18.79
CA LEU A 471 -8.16 98.16 18.40
C LEU A 471 -7.41 98.83 19.55
N PRO A 472 -6.48 98.14 20.23
CA PRO A 472 -5.76 98.69 21.37
C PRO A 472 -4.78 99.77 20.91
N LEU A 473 -4.67 100.86 21.68
CA LEU A 473 -3.73 101.95 21.35
C LEU A 473 -2.28 101.46 21.27
N ALA A 474 -1.90 100.48 22.10
CA ALA A 474 -0.57 99.88 22.09
C ALA A 474 -0.24 99.16 20.77
N GLU A 475 -1.25 98.66 20.05
CA GLU A 475 -1.07 98.01 18.74
C GLU A 475 -0.81 99.06 17.66
N ILE A 476 -1.58 100.15 17.66
CA ILE A 476 -1.36 101.30 16.78
C ILE A 476 0.03 101.91 17.01
N GLN A 477 0.44 102.05 18.28
CA GLN A 477 1.77 102.56 18.63
C GLN A 477 2.89 101.70 18.05
N ARG A 478 2.75 100.37 18.15
CA ARG A 478 3.73 99.42 17.62
C ARG A 478 3.78 99.45 16.09
N GLU A 479 2.62 99.41 15.46
CA GLU A 479 2.48 99.28 14.00
C GLU A 479 2.87 100.56 13.23
N LEU A 480 2.73 101.73 13.87
CA LEU A 480 3.12 103.02 13.32
C LEU A 480 4.43 103.58 13.91
N ALA A 481 5.06 102.85 14.84
CA ALA A 481 6.23 103.28 15.59
C ALA A 481 6.08 104.66 16.26
N VAL A 482 4.89 104.96 16.83
CA VAL A 482 4.62 106.21 17.55
C VAL A 482 4.75 106.02 19.06
N THR A 483 5.47 106.93 19.72
CA THR A 483 5.80 106.82 21.15
C THR A 483 4.70 107.33 22.08
N SER A 484 3.84 108.23 21.61
CA SER A 484 2.77 108.85 22.41
C SER A 484 1.44 108.09 22.27
N PRO A 485 0.81 107.66 23.38
CA PRO A 485 -0.55 107.10 23.36
C PRO A 485 -1.60 108.10 22.87
N GLY A 486 -1.39 109.40 23.12
CA GLY A 486 -2.28 110.46 22.64
C GLY A 486 -2.33 110.52 21.12
N THR A 487 -1.18 110.44 20.46
CA THR A 487 -1.08 110.42 19.00
C THR A 487 -1.73 109.17 18.39
N ALA A 488 -1.58 108.01 19.03
CA ALA A 488 -2.27 106.79 18.61
C ALA A 488 -3.79 106.90 18.75
N SER A 489 -4.28 107.57 19.81
CA SER A 489 -5.71 107.83 20.00
C SER A 489 -6.27 108.80 18.96
N GLU A 490 -5.53 109.86 18.61
CA GLU A 490 -5.90 110.78 17.53
C GLU A 490 -6.01 110.03 16.19
N TYR A 491 -5.01 109.22 15.82
CA TYR A 491 -5.07 108.44 14.58
C TYR A 491 -6.23 107.45 14.56
N ARG A 492 -6.58 106.85 15.70
CA ARG A 492 -7.75 105.97 15.82
C ARG A 492 -9.07 106.71 15.60
N GLN A 493 -9.19 107.92 16.13
CA GLN A 493 -10.37 108.77 15.96
C GLN A 493 -10.50 109.25 14.51
N GLU A 494 -9.43 109.81 13.95
CA GLU A 494 -9.38 110.25 12.54
C GLU A 494 -9.67 109.09 11.57
N ALA A 495 -9.19 107.89 11.89
CA ALA A 495 -9.43 106.69 11.09
C ALA A 495 -10.90 106.24 11.15
N ALA A 496 -11.54 106.30 12.32
CA ALA A 496 -12.96 105.98 12.47
C ALA A 496 -13.84 106.97 11.70
N GLU A 497 -13.51 108.27 11.74
CA GLU A 497 -14.17 109.31 10.94
C GLU A 497 -13.98 109.06 9.43
N LEU A 498 -12.77 108.66 9.03
CA LEU A 498 -12.45 108.34 7.63
C LEU A 498 -13.28 107.15 7.12
N LEU A 499 -13.46 106.10 7.93
CA LEU A 499 -14.33 104.97 7.61
C LEU A 499 -15.80 105.39 7.52
N ALA A 500 -16.29 106.22 8.44
CA ALA A 500 -17.64 106.78 8.40
C ALA A 500 -17.86 107.66 7.15
N GLY A 501 -16.81 108.32 6.67
CA GLY A 501 -16.76 109.10 5.43
C GLY A 501 -16.73 108.26 4.14
N GLY A 502 -16.80 106.92 4.24
CA GLY A 502 -16.90 106.02 3.10
C GLY A 502 -15.58 105.50 2.54
N TYR A 503 -14.46 105.64 3.26
CA TYR A 503 -13.20 105.02 2.87
C TYR A 503 -13.35 103.49 2.81
N ARG A 504 -12.99 102.91 1.66
CA ARG A 504 -12.91 101.48 1.42
C ARG A 504 -11.53 101.18 0.85
N PRO A 505 -10.67 100.42 1.55
CA PRO A 505 -9.30 100.15 1.14
C PRO A 505 -9.20 99.29 -0.13
#